data_AF-A0A536RE56-F1
#
_entry.id   AF-A0A536RE56-F1
#
_cell.length_a   1.000
_cell.length_b   1.000
_cell.length_c   1.000
_cell.angle_alpha   90.00
_cell.angle_beta   90.00
_cell.angle_gamma   90.00
#
_symmetry.space_group_name_H-M   'P 1'
#
loop_
_entity.id
_entity.type
_entity.pdbx_description
1 polymer ?
#
loop_
_entity_poly.entity_id
_entity_poly.type
_entity_poly.pdbx_seq_one_letter_code
_entity_poly.pdbx_strand_id
1 'polypeptide(L)'
;MTTRRQLATGLIALASIVTTACGQTLSGGPLGGITSTPDPGTTPLPSTIQRDDAIALVTHNADVGRVDRTDAKLMTFADYLRIAGPVRSHGGDPQATGVTGFGIIGDPAKRFIWAVAVSGEVWPNGRIPIYWGGPPPTTPTPNPRYRWAIFLVESVLGRLMVIGDAGIADAWPSEFDRLPNHPATAYVQPSPTPRLSVLAVTLQQPEATSAVMRLKAEVRRIDRIEAKLMTWREYLASGDSGAQKPAAADDSAPVWIVAVAGEIVPAFGRGLTFNWGVFTIDGTDGGVTSLTARNDGPWPAFFDALPDHPAPSH
;
A
#
# COMPACT_ATOMS: atom_id res chain seq x y z
N MET A 1 56.38 43.27 32.10
CA MET A 1 57.67 43.78 31.58
C MET A 1 58.29 42.67 30.73
N THR A 2 58.06 42.76 29.42
CA THR A 2 59.07 43.01 28.35
C THR A 2 59.63 41.68 27.79
N THR A 3 59.13 41.18 26.64
CA THR A 3 59.71 41.37 25.27
C THR A 3 60.89 40.39 25.06
N ARG A 4 61.08 39.56 24.01
CA ARG A 4 60.63 39.49 22.60
C ARG A 4 61.04 38.13 21.98
N ARG A 5 60.23 37.68 21.00
CA ARG A 5 60.55 37.06 19.67
C ARG A 5 61.67 36.00 19.53
N GLN A 6 61.35 34.89 18.84
CA GLN A 6 61.54 34.77 17.38
C GLN A 6 60.80 33.58 16.76
N LEU A 7 60.37 33.78 15.52
CA LEU A 7 59.65 32.91 14.59
C LEU A 7 60.56 31.86 13.94
N ALA A 8 60.01 30.69 13.60
CA ALA A 8 60.34 30.01 12.35
C ALA A 8 59.16 29.12 11.89
N THR A 9 58.64 29.47 10.73
CA THR A 9 57.57 28.82 9.96
C THR A 9 58.12 27.56 9.28
N GLY A 10 57.41 26.43 9.33
CA GLY A 10 57.75 25.23 8.59
C GLY A 10 56.50 24.44 8.20
N LEU A 11 56.11 24.53 6.93
CA LEU A 11 55.10 23.70 6.27
C LEU A 11 55.53 22.22 6.31
N ILE A 12 54.66 21.30 6.71
CA ILE A 12 54.80 19.88 6.41
C ILE A 12 53.54 19.41 5.69
N ALA A 13 53.74 18.96 4.45
CA ALA A 13 52.73 18.40 3.57
C ALA A 13 52.35 16.97 4.00
N LEU A 14 51.05 16.70 4.01
CA LEU A 14 50.46 15.37 4.16
C LEU A 14 50.63 14.56 2.85
N ALA A 15 51.44 13.51 2.89
CA ALA A 15 51.45 12.47 1.87
C ALA A 15 50.52 11.33 2.33
N SER A 16 49.36 11.18 1.68
CA SER A 16 48.48 10.03 1.85
C SER A 16 48.84 8.97 0.82
N ILE A 17 49.27 7.80 1.29
CA ILE A 17 49.63 6.63 0.47
C ILE A 17 48.34 5.98 -0.02
N VAL A 18 48.11 6.01 -1.34
CA VAL A 18 47.10 5.21 -2.03
C VAL A 18 47.74 3.86 -2.37
N THR A 19 47.32 2.79 -1.69
CA THR A 19 47.68 1.43 -2.07
C THR A 19 46.77 0.96 -3.21
N THR A 20 47.29 1.03 -4.43
CA THR A 20 46.76 0.39 -5.63
C THR A 20 47.07 -1.10 -5.58
N ALA A 21 46.09 -1.95 -5.31
CA ALA A 21 46.19 -3.39 -5.58
C ALA A 21 45.58 -3.66 -6.96
N CYS A 22 46.44 -3.76 -7.97
CA CYS A 22 46.11 -4.30 -9.28
C CYS A 22 45.82 -5.79 -9.17
N GLY A 23 44.61 -6.18 -9.58
CA GLY A 23 44.22 -7.57 -9.85
C GLY A 23 43.36 -7.62 -11.12
N GLN A 24 44.00 -7.47 -12.28
CA GLN A 24 43.49 -7.92 -13.58
C GLN A 24 43.67 -9.45 -13.65
N THR A 25 42.83 -10.32 -14.22
CA THR A 25 41.84 -10.23 -15.31
C THR A 25 41.17 -11.61 -15.40
N LEU A 26 39.85 -11.70 -15.58
CA LEU A 26 39.25 -12.63 -16.53
C LEU A 26 38.07 -11.92 -17.21
N SER A 27 38.24 -11.71 -18.50
CA SER A 27 37.39 -10.95 -19.39
C SER A 27 36.05 -11.66 -19.64
N GLY A 28 34.96 -11.06 -19.17
CA GLY A 28 33.62 -11.22 -19.72
C GLY A 28 33.13 -9.82 -20.12
N GLY A 29 32.75 -9.64 -21.39
CA GLY A 29 32.53 -8.33 -22.01
C GLY A 29 31.47 -7.43 -21.34
N PRO A 30 31.40 -6.14 -21.71
CA PRO A 30 30.48 -5.19 -21.12
C PRO A 30 29.06 -5.50 -21.58
N LEU A 31 28.26 -6.15 -20.74
CA LEU A 31 26.81 -6.07 -20.86
C LEU A 31 26.40 -4.71 -20.32
N GLY A 32 26.02 -3.82 -21.24
CA GLY A 32 25.54 -2.48 -20.93
C GLY A 32 24.39 -2.52 -19.94
N GLY A 33 24.70 -2.23 -18.68
CA GLY A 33 23.70 -1.88 -17.70
C GLY A 33 23.11 -0.54 -18.11
N ILE A 34 21.94 -0.57 -18.75
CA ILE A 34 21.07 0.61 -18.83
C ILE A 34 20.67 0.86 -17.37
N THR A 35 21.39 1.73 -16.68
CA THR A 35 20.93 2.27 -15.40
C THR A 35 19.65 3.03 -15.70
N SER A 36 18.54 2.57 -15.14
CA SER A 36 17.25 3.25 -15.16
C SER A 36 17.35 4.51 -14.30
N THR A 37 17.88 5.57 -14.88
CA THR A 37 17.77 6.92 -14.34
C THR A 37 16.28 7.26 -14.20
N PRO A 38 15.85 7.95 -13.13
CA PRO A 38 14.49 8.44 -13.04
C PRO A 38 14.10 9.26 -14.27
N ASP A 39 12.87 9.09 -14.73
CA ASP A 39 12.35 9.82 -15.88
C ASP A 39 12.22 11.31 -15.51
N PRO A 40 12.78 12.22 -16.32
CA PRO A 40 12.74 13.64 -16.02
C PRO A 40 11.29 14.15 -15.95
N GLY A 41 10.98 14.92 -14.92
CA GLY A 41 9.65 15.53 -14.73
C GLY A 41 8.62 14.63 -14.04
N THR A 42 8.97 13.41 -13.65
CA THR A 42 8.09 12.56 -12.83
C THR A 42 8.07 13.00 -11.36
N THR A 43 6.91 12.89 -10.73
CA THR A 43 6.74 13.21 -9.30
C THR A 43 7.51 12.20 -8.45
N PRO A 44 8.32 12.64 -7.46
CA PRO A 44 8.97 11.73 -6.53
C PRO A 44 7.96 10.90 -5.73
N LEU A 45 8.24 9.61 -5.58
CA LEU A 45 7.39 8.67 -4.85
C LEU A 45 8.08 8.17 -3.59
N PRO A 46 7.34 7.98 -2.49
CA PRO A 46 7.96 7.59 -1.24
C PRO A 46 8.37 6.11 -1.24
N SER A 47 9.52 5.82 -0.65
CA SER A 47 10.00 4.45 -0.43
C SER A 47 10.86 4.34 0.83
N THR A 48 10.79 3.18 1.50
CA THR A 48 11.65 2.79 2.62
C THR A 48 12.84 1.93 2.20
N ILE A 49 12.85 1.43 0.96
CA ILE A 49 13.93 0.62 0.39
C ILE A 49 14.49 1.30 -0.86
N GLN A 50 15.78 1.12 -1.13
CA GLN A 50 16.38 1.63 -2.36
C GLN A 50 16.21 0.67 -3.54
N ARG A 51 16.49 1.14 -4.75
CA ARG A 51 16.45 0.35 -5.98
C ARG A 51 17.21 -0.97 -5.84
N ASP A 52 18.44 -0.89 -5.33
CA ASP A 52 19.32 -2.05 -5.23
C ASP A 52 18.85 -3.03 -4.14
N ASP A 53 18.21 -2.54 -3.07
CA ASP A 53 17.57 -3.39 -2.06
C ASP A 53 16.38 -4.15 -2.66
N ALA A 54 15.56 -3.49 -3.48
CA ALA A 54 14.45 -4.14 -4.18
C ALA A 54 14.95 -5.22 -5.15
N ILE A 55 16.04 -4.95 -5.89
CA ILE A 55 16.69 -5.96 -6.74
C ILE A 55 17.20 -7.13 -5.90
N ALA A 56 17.90 -6.85 -4.79
CA ALA A 56 18.44 -7.89 -3.91
C ALA A 56 17.35 -8.77 -3.28
N LEU A 57 16.19 -8.20 -2.91
CA LEU A 57 15.04 -8.97 -2.41
C LEU A 57 14.55 -10.01 -3.42
N VAL A 58 14.54 -9.65 -4.70
CA VAL A 58 14.06 -10.51 -5.79
C VAL A 58 15.13 -11.54 -6.18
N THR A 59 16.38 -11.12 -6.37
CA THR A 59 17.45 -12.03 -6.83
C THR A 59 17.87 -13.05 -5.79
N HIS A 60 17.67 -12.77 -4.50
CA HIS A 60 17.87 -13.75 -3.42
C HIS A 60 16.64 -14.64 -3.17
N ASN A 61 15.54 -14.46 -3.91
CA ASN A 61 14.37 -15.29 -3.75
C ASN A 61 14.63 -16.73 -4.25
N ALA A 62 14.10 -17.72 -3.53
CA ALA A 62 14.24 -19.13 -3.89
C ALA A 62 13.70 -19.46 -5.30
N ASP A 63 12.77 -18.67 -5.83
CA ASP A 63 12.18 -18.82 -7.15
C ASP A 63 13.04 -18.23 -8.28
N VAL A 64 14.15 -17.57 -7.98
CA VAL A 64 15.06 -16.94 -8.97
C VAL A 64 16.43 -17.61 -8.96
N GLY A 65 16.80 -18.28 -10.05
CA GLY A 65 18.07 -19.03 -10.18
C GLY A 65 19.15 -18.20 -10.85
N ARG A 66 19.56 -18.59 -12.06
CA ARG A 66 20.52 -17.80 -12.81
C ARG A 66 19.89 -16.45 -13.15
N VAL A 67 20.66 -15.38 -12.98
CA VAL A 67 20.27 -14.01 -13.31
C VAL A 67 21.18 -13.51 -14.41
N ASP A 68 20.59 -13.20 -15.57
CA ASP A 68 21.29 -12.72 -16.76
C ASP A 68 21.22 -11.18 -16.84
N ARG A 69 20.09 -10.58 -16.47
CA ARG A 69 19.90 -9.12 -16.39
C ARG A 69 18.88 -8.78 -15.29
N THR A 70 19.09 -7.65 -14.62
CA THR A 70 18.12 -7.09 -13.68
C THR A 70 17.99 -5.59 -13.81
N ASP A 71 16.78 -5.09 -13.59
CA ASP A 71 16.54 -3.67 -13.45
C ASP A 71 15.31 -3.44 -12.56
N ALA A 72 15.19 -2.25 -11.98
CA ALA A 72 14.05 -1.87 -11.16
C ALA A 72 13.64 -0.42 -11.36
N LYS A 73 12.32 -0.19 -11.40
CA LYS A 73 11.69 1.11 -11.55
C LYS A 73 10.67 1.34 -10.45
N LEU A 74 10.64 2.54 -9.88
CA LEU A 74 9.67 2.94 -8.87
C LEU A 74 8.45 3.59 -9.54
N MET A 75 7.24 3.18 -9.18
CA MET A 75 6.00 3.71 -9.77
C MET A 75 4.80 3.51 -8.85
N THR A 76 3.64 4.06 -9.24
CA THR A 76 2.36 3.68 -8.61
C THR A 76 1.89 2.33 -9.16
N PHE A 77 1.11 1.58 -8.37
CA PHE A 77 0.52 0.34 -8.87
C PHE A 77 -0.48 0.59 -10.01
N ALA A 78 -1.15 1.75 -10.00
CA ALA A 78 -1.98 2.20 -11.11
C ALA A 78 -1.18 2.35 -12.43
N ASP A 79 0.03 2.90 -12.40
CA ASP A 79 0.89 3.01 -13.58
C ASP A 79 1.30 1.66 -14.14
N TYR A 80 1.64 0.72 -13.26
CA TYR A 80 1.95 -0.65 -13.66
C TYR A 80 0.75 -1.29 -14.37
N LEU A 81 -0.43 -1.28 -13.73
CA LEU A 81 -1.64 -1.88 -14.29
C LEU A 81 -2.04 -1.27 -15.63
N ARG A 82 -1.83 0.03 -15.81
CA ARG A 82 -2.13 0.76 -17.06
C ARG A 82 -1.27 0.32 -18.23
N ILE A 83 0.00 -0.07 -18.00
CA ILE A 83 0.98 -0.34 -19.06
C ILE A 83 1.21 -1.85 -19.23
N ALA A 84 1.47 -2.56 -18.14
CA ALA A 84 1.76 -3.99 -18.13
C ALA A 84 0.48 -4.85 -18.02
N GLY A 85 -0.64 -4.26 -17.60
CA GLY A 85 -1.90 -4.98 -17.43
C GLY A 85 -2.05 -5.64 -16.04
N PRO A 86 -3.06 -6.49 -15.84
CA PRO A 86 -3.34 -7.12 -14.56
C PRO A 86 -2.21 -8.07 -14.13
N VAL A 87 -1.96 -8.12 -12.81
CA VAL A 87 -1.12 -9.14 -12.17
C VAL A 87 -1.66 -10.52 -12.50
N ARG A 88 -0.81 -11.52 -12.74
CA ARG A 88 -1.26 -12.87 -13.16
C ARG A 88 -1.23 -13.85 -11.99
N SER A 89 -2.23 -14.73 -11.88
CA SER A 89 -2.24 -15.81 -10.87
C SER A 89 -1.59 -17.07 -11.41
N HIS A 90 -0.66 -17.66 -10.65
CA HIS A 90 0.19 -18.75 -11.12
C HIS A 90 -0.38 -20.16 -10.89
N GLY A 91 -1.70 -20.32 -10.89
CA GLY A 91 -2.35 -21.63 -10.89
C GLY A 91 -2.16 -22.39 -12.21
N GLY A 92 -0.99 -22.99 -12.42
CA GLY A 92 -0.80 -24.16 -13.29
C GLY A 92 -0.40 -23.99 -14.76
N ASP A 93 -0.17 -22.80 -15.33
CA ASP A 93 0.22 -22.73 -16.76
C ASP A 93 0.94 -21.42 -17.22
N PRO A 94 1.91 -21.52 -18.16
CA PRO A 94 2.73 -20.45 -18.80
C PRO A 94 2.05 -19.21 -19.41
N GLN A 95 0.72 -19.12 -19.43
CA GLN A 95 -0.03 -17.93 -19.87
C GLN A 95 -0.90 -17.33 -18.75
N ALA A 96 -0.67 -17.76 -17.49
CA ALA A 96 -1.33 -17.37 -16.24
C ALA A 96 -2.39 -16.26 -16.37
N THR A 97 -3.66 -16.62 -16.13
CA THR A 97 -4.80 -15.70 -16.25
C THR A 97 -4.55 -14.44 -15.43
N GLY A 98 -4.73 -13.27 -16.04
CA GLY A 98 -4.71 -12.00 -15.34
C GLY A 98 -5.76 -11.99 -14.24
N VAL A 99 -5.34 -11.80 -13.00
CA VAL A 99 -6.20 -11.60 -11.84
C VAL A 99 -5.89 -10.24 -11.26
N THR A 100 -6.86 -9.33 -11.30
CA THR A 100 -6.76 -8.06 -10.59
C THR A 100 -6.67 -8.34 -9.09
N GLY A 101 -5.57 -7.93 -8.45
CA GLY A 101 -5.48 -7.84 -7.00
C GLY A 101 -4.92 -9.05 -6.25
N PHE A 102 -4.16 -9.95 -6.88
CA PHE A 102 -3.44 -10.97 -6.11
C PHE A 102 -2.34 -10.30 -5.25
N GLY A 103 -2.47 -10.41 -3.92
CA GLY A 103 -1.52 -9.93 -2.92
C GLY A 103 -1.49 -8.42 -2.66
N ILE A 104 -1.83 -7.57 -3.63
CA ILE A 104 -1.88 -6.09 -3.45
C ILE A 104 -3.34 -5.65 -3.29
N ILE A 105 -3.75 -5.39 -2.05
CA ILE A 105 -5.10 -4.91 -1.66
C ILE A 105 -5.09 -3.38 -1.45
N GLY A 106 -6.19 -2.71 -1.81
CA GLY A 106 -6.40 -1.27 -1.59
C GLY A 106 -6.40 -0.44 -2.87
N ASP A 107 -6.45 0.88 -2.73
CA ASP A 107 -6.46 1.84 -3.84
C ASP A 107 -5.12 1.82 -4.61
N PRO A 108 -5.08 1.37 -5.89
CA PRO A 108 -3.84 1.26 -6.66
C PRO A 108 -3.10 2.59 -6.85
N ALA A 109 -3.80 3.73 -6.82
CA ALA A 109 -3.18 5.05 -6.96
C ALA A 109 -2.40 5.46 -5.70
N LYS A 110 -2.68 4.83 -4.55
CA LYS A 110 -2.02 5.09 -3.25
C LYS A 110 -1.00 4.01 -2.89
N ARG A 111 -0.73 3.07 -3.80
CA ARG A 111 0.24 1.98 -3.60
C ARG A 111 1.46 2.25 -4.45
N PHE A 112 2.61 2.35 -3.79
CA PHE A 112 3.89 2.59 -4.43
C PHE A 112 4.68 1.28 -4.46
N ILE A 113 5.22 0.95 -5.63
CA ILE A 113 5.87 -0.34 -5.88
C ILE A 113 7.19 -0.14 -6.63
N TRP A 114 8.16 -0.98 -6.31
CA TRP A 114 9.28 -1.28 -7.20
C TRP A 114 8.86 -2.41 -8.13
N ALA A 115 8.76 -2.14 -9.43
CA ALA A 115 8.73 -3.18 -10.43
C ALA A 115 10.17 -3.60 -10.71
N VAL A 116 10.50 -4.86 -10.46
CA VAL A 116 11.84 -5.43 -10.63
C VAL A 116 11.79 -6.46 -11.75
N ALA A 117 12.38 -6.16 -12.90
CA ALA A 117 12.51 -7.11 -13.99
C ALA A 117 13.79 -7.93 -13.81
N VAL A 118 13.65 -9.24 -13.96
CA VAL A 118 14.76 -10.20 -13.96
C VAL A 118 14.66 -11.02 -15.23
N SER A 119 15.75 -11.15 -15.97
CA SER A 119 15.91 -12.22 -16.96
C SER A 119 16.89 -13.27 -16.48
N GLY A 120 16.69 -14.51 -16.91
CA GLY A 120 17.46 -15.66 -16.50
C GLY A 120 16.58 -16.88 -16.30
N GLU A 121 16.64 -17.49 -15.11
CA GLU A 121 15.85 -18.66 -14.76
C GLU A 121 14.92 -18.32 -13.59
N VAL A 122 13.61 -18.31 -13.85
CA VAL A 122 12.59 -18.00 -12.84
C VAL A 122 11.57 -19.15 -12.75
N TRP A 123 11.19 -19.51 -11.53
CA TRP A 123 10.20 -20.54 -11.20
C TRP A 123 9.08 -19.94 -10.33
N PRO A 124 8.06 -19.29 -10.91
CA PRO A 124 6.97 -18.63 -10.16
C PRO A 124 6.18 -19.53 -9.20
N ASN A 125 6.33 -20.84 -9.32
CA ASN A 125 5.65 -21.87 -8.53
C ASN A 125 6.65 -22.80 -7.80
N GLY A 126 7.85 -22.32 -7.50
CA GLY A 126 8.90 -23.10 -6.86
C GLY A 126 9.70 -23.97 -7.83
N ARG A 127 10.95 -24.29 -7.44
CA ARG A 127 11.88 -25.07 -8.27
C ARG A 127 11.56 -26.57 -8.31
N ILE A 128 10.94 -27.13 -7.26
CA ILE A 128 10.61 -28.57 -7.12
C ILE A 128 9.50 -28.74 -6.06
N PRO A 129 8.47 -29.60 -6.25
CA PRO A 129 7.81 -30.25 -5.12
C PRO A 129 8.63 -31.47 -4.71
N ILE A 130 9.52 -31.34 -3.72
CA ILE A 130 10.24 -32.50 -3.17
C ILE A 130 9.25 -33.28 -2.30
N TYR A 131 8.66 -34.34 -2.85
CA TYR A 131 7.92 -35.33 -2.08
C TYR A 131 8.86 -36.46 -1.66
N TRP A 132 9.05 -36.64 -0.34
CA TRP A 132 9.59 -37.88 0.23
C TRP A 132 8.43 -38.66 0.86
N GLY A 133 8.10 -39.83 0.31
CA GLY A 133 7.26 -40.83 1.01
C GLY A 133 5.76 -40.91 0.69
N GLY A 134 5.29 -40.42 -0.47
CA GLY A 134 3.91 -40.63 -0.92
C GLY A 134 3.81 -40.78 -2.45
N PRO A 135 2.75 -41.41 -2.99
CA PRO A 135 2.53 -41.44 -4.44
C PRO A 135 2.43 -40.01 -4.96
N PRO A 136 3.11 -39.67 -6.07
CA PRO A 136 3.11 -38.31 -6.61
C PRO A 136 1.68 -37.88 -6.95
N PRO A 137 1.34 -36.58 -6.81
CA PRO A 137 0.08 -36.06 -7.32
C PRO A 137 -0.04 -36.40 -8.81
N THR A 138 -1.25 -36.72 -9.28
CA THR A 138 -1.55 -37.23 -10.65
C THR A 138 -1.23 -36.26 -11.79
N THR A 139 -0.67 -35.08 -11.48
CA THR A 139 -0.13 -34.13 -12.44
C THR A 139 1.26 -33.66 -12.02
N PRO A 140 2.32 -34.44 -12.30
CA PRO A 140 3.70 -34.01 -12.10
C PRO A 140 4.17 -33.31 -13.38
N THR A 141 3.82 -32.03 -13.55
CA THR A 141 4.49 -31.21 -14.56
C THR A 141 5.40 -30.22 -13.83
N PRO A 142 6.74 -30.37 -13.91
CA PRO A 142 7.65 -29.28 -13.59
C PRO A 142 7.24 -28.10 -14.46
N ASN A 143 6.82 -26.98 -13.85
CA ASN A 143 6.53 -25.79 -14.64
C ASN A 143 7.84 -25.39 -15.36
N PRO A 144 7.83 -25.24 -16.70
CA PRO A 144 9.04 -24.84 -17.41
C PRO A 144 9.53 -23.51 -16.85
N ARG A 145 10.86 -23.37 -16.72
CA ARG A 145 11.47 -22.12 -16.26
C ARG A 145 11.05 -20.97 -17.16
N TYR A 146 10.66 -19.86 -16.56
CA TYR A 146 10.48 -18.61 -17.28
C TYR A 146 11.85 -17.99 -17.57
N ARG A 147 11.97 -17.35 -18.72
CA ARG A 147 13.18 -16.65 -19.16
C ARG A 147 13.29 -15.25 -18.55
N TRP A 148 12.16 -14.73 -18.08
CA TRP A 148 12.10 -13.49 -17.32
C TRP A 148 10.84 -13.42 -16.46
N ALA A 149 10.87 -12.55 -15.46
CA ALA A 149 9.70 -12.14 -14.69
C ALA A 149 9.83 -10.68 -14.24
N ILE A 150 8.68 -10.02 -14.05
CA ILE A 150 8.57 -8.74 -13.35
C ILE A 150 7.99 -9.03 -11.97
N PHE A 151 8.73 -8.73 -10.92
CA PHE A 151 8.29 -8.80 -9.54
C PHE A 151 7.85 -7.42 -9.07
N LEU A 152 6.77 -7.36 -8.30
CA LEU A 152 6.26 -6.14 -7.69
C LEU A 152 6.58 -6.20 -6.20
N VAL A 153 7.45 -5.32 -5.75
CA VAL A 153 7.86 -5.18 -4.35
C VAL A 153 7.21 -3.92 -3.78
N GLU A 154 6.49 -4.03 -2.67
CA GLU A 154 5.90 -2.85 -2.03
C GLU A 154 6.99 -1.90 -1.50
N SER A 155 6.97 -0.64 -1.95
CA SER A 155 8.08 0.29 -1.72
C SER A 155 8.13 0.85 -0.29
N VAL A 156 7.04 0.77 0.47
CA VAL A 156 6.93 1.33 1.84
C VAL A 156 7.04 0.26 2.91
N LEU A 157 6.36 -0.89 2.75
CA LEU A 157 6.48 -1.99 3.72
C LEU A 157 7.66 -2.92 3.44
N GLY A 158 8.17 -2.96 2.19
CA GLY A 158 9.32 -3.77 1.79
C GLY A 158 9.13 -5.29 1.95
N ARG A 159 7.89 -5.75 2.15
CA ARG A 159 7.59 -7.14 2.57
C ARG A 159 6.70 -7.91 1.62
N LEU A 160 5.88 -7.23 0.83
CA LEU A 160 5.03 -7.88 -0.15
C LEU A 160 5.78 -7.95 -1.48
N MET A 161 6.02 -9.18 -1.94
CA MET A 161 6.57 -9.46 -3.26
C MET A 161 5.61 -10.39 -4.00
N VAL A 162 5.10 -9.95 -5.13
CA VAL A 162 4.26 -10.75 -6.02
C VAL A 162 4.86 -10.72 -7.42
N ILE A 163 4.66 -11.77 -8.22
CA ILE A 163 5.05 -11.76 -9.62
C ILE A 163 3.94 -11.06 -10.40
N GLY A 164 4.28 -9.93 -11.02
CA GLY A 164 3.38 -9.15 -11.85
C GLY A 164 3.17 -9.80 -13.22
N ASP A 165 4.25 -10.26 -13.86
CA ASP A 165 4.22 -10.95 -15.16
C ASP A 165 5.46 -11.83 -15.33
N ALA A 166 5.42 -12.81 -16.24
CA ALA A 166 6.53 -13.66 -16.61
C ALA A 166 6.39 -14.22 -18.03
N GLY A 167 7.52 -14.47 -18.71
CA GLY A 167 7.50 -15.00 -20.08
C GLY A 167 8.59 -16.04 -20.38
N ILE A 168 8.32 -16.88 -21.39
CA ILE A 168 9.21 -17.95 -21.88
C ILE A 168 9.81 -17.66 -23.27
N ALA A 169 9.19 -16.76 -24.05
CA ALA A 169 9.58 -16.51 -25.43
C ALA A 169 10.78 -15.57 -25.51
N ASP A 170 10.64 -14.38 -24.94
CA ASP A 170 11.66 -13.34 -24.98
C ASP A 170 12.75 -13.52 -23.92
N ALA A 171 13.87 -12.81 -24.10
CA ALA A 171 14.94 -12.74 -23.11
C ALA A 171 14.74 -11.61 -22.09
N TRP A 172 13.75 -10.72 -22.30
CA TRP A 172 13.47 -9.55 -21.46
C TRP A 172 12.01 -9.11 -21.63
N PRO A 173 11.34 -8.61 -20.57
CA PRO A 173 9.99 -8.05 -20.69
C PRO A 173 9.98 -6.70 -21.40
N SER A 174 9.43 -6.63 -22.62
CA SER A 174 9.34 -5.37 -23.39
C SER A 174 8.44 -4.32 -22.72
N GLU A 175 7.45 -4.78 -21.97
CA GLU A 175 6.52 -4.00 -21.15
C GLU A 175 7.28 -3.19 -20.11
N PHE A 176 8.34 -3.78 -19.53
CA PHE A 176 9.14 -3.15 -18.49
C PHE A 176 9.83 -1.88 -19.00
N ASP A 177 10.32 -1.91 -20.24
CA ASP A 177 10.99 -0.76 -20.85
C ASP A 177 10.03 0.44 -20.99
N ARG A 178 8.71 0.18 -21.14
CA ARG A 178 7.65 1.19 -21.24
C ARG A 178 7.16 1.73 -19.89
N LEU A 179 7.48 1.05 -18.78
CA LEU A 179 7.06 1.51 -17.45
C LEU A 179 7.76 2.83 -17.06
N PRO A 180 7.05 3.76 -16.39
CA PRO A 180 7.67 4.97 -15.87
C PRO A 180 8.63 4.64 -14.73
N ASN A 181 9.61 5.50 -14.51
CA ASN A 181 10.54 5.41 -13.39
C ASN A 181 10.55 6.72 -12.61
N HIS A 182 9.92 6.72 -11.44
CA HIS A 182 9.84 7.89 -10.57
C HIS A 182 11.09 7.98 -9.68
N PRO A 183 11.57 9.19 -9.35
CA PRO A 183 12.61 9.33 -8.35
C PRO A 183 12.09 8.90 -6.98
N ALA A 184 12.92 8.20 -6.21
CA ALA A 184 12.60 7.85 -4.84
C ALA A 184 12.75 9.08 -3.92
N THR A 185 11.79 9.27 -3.01
CA THR A 185 11.93 10.13 -1.84
C THR A 185 11.83 9.30 -0.58
N ALA A 186 12.45 9.75 0.51
CA ALA A 186 12.37 9.07 1.78
C ALA A 186 10.90 8.99 2.23
N TYR A 187 10.42 7.78 2.52
CA TYR A 187 9.12 7.63 3.15
C TYR A 187 9.15 8.24 4.55
N VAL A 188 8.37 9.30 4.74
CA VAL A 188 8.08 9.84 6.06
C VAL A 188 6.88 9.08 6.58
N GLN A 189 7.10 8.22 7.58
CA GLN A 189 6.00 7.58 8.26
C GLN A 189 5.07 8.68 8.80
N PRO A 190 3.76 8.65 8.50
CA PRO A 190 2.84 9.58 9.12
C PRO A 190 3.00 9.44 10.62
N SER A 191 3.11 10.58 11.31
CA SER A 191 3.18 10.60 12.78
C SER A 191 2.08 9.68 13.31
N PRO A 192 2.40 8.74 14.22
CA PRO A 192 1.38 7.87 14.77
C PRO A 192 0.27 8.77 15.32
N THR A 193 -0.95 8.57 14.81
CA THR A 193 -2.14 9.21 15.38
C THR A 193 -2.07 8.96 16.88
N PRO A 194 -2.18 9.99 17.73
CA PRO A 194 -2.22 9.80 19.17
C PRO A 194 -3.20 8.66 19.48
N ARG A 195 -2.76 7.63 20.20
CA ARG A 195 -3.67 6.53 20.54
C ARG A 195 -4.81 7.12 21.35
N LEU A 196 -5.98 7.18 20.73
CA LEU A 196 -7.19 7.62 21.37
C LEU A 196 -7.51 6.67 22.52
N SER A 197 -7.96 7.23 23.63
CA SER A 197 -8.32 6.45 24.82
C SER A 197 -9.46 5.48 24.50
N VAL A 198 -9.42 4.27 25.03
CA VAL A 198 -10.54 3.32 24.91
C VAL A 198 -11.80 3.94 25.50
N LEU A 199 -12.89 3.94 24.74
CA LEU A 199 -14.20 4.40 25.22
C LEU A 199 -15.01 3.19 25.65
N ALA A 200 -15.54 3.21 26.86
CA ALA A 200 -16.43 2.16 27.34
C ALA A 200 -17.77 2.25 26.60
N VAL A 201 -18.12 1.22 25.84
CA VAL A 201 -19.39 1.10 25.12
C VAL A 201 -20.05 -0.24 25.43
N THR A 202 -21.37 -0.26 25.42
CA THR A 202 -22.16 -1.50 25.49
C THR A 202 -22.36 -2.09 24.10
N LEU A 203 -22.49 -1.21 23.10
CA LEU A 203 -22.71 -1.57 21.71
C LEU A 203 -21.38 -1.65 20.95
N GLN A 204 -21.12 -2.79 20.32
CA GLN A 204 -19.92 -2.98 19.48
C GLN A 204 -20.18 -2.53 18.02
N GLN A 205 -19.10 -2.36 17.25
CA GLN A 205 -19.15 -1.81 15.90
C GLN A 205 -20.08 -2.60 14.93
N PRO A 206 -20.08 -3.95 14.93
CA PRO A 206 -20.98 -4.71 14.05
C PRO A 206 -22.46 -4.45 14.35
N GLU A 207 -22.82 -4.23 15.61
CA GLU A 207 -24.17 -3.98 16.07
C GLU A 207 -24.63 -2.56 15.70
N ALA A 208 -23.75 -1.57 15.83
CA ALA A 208 -24.01 -0.21 15.32
C ALA A 208 -24.27 -0.21 13.82
N THR A 209 -23.41 -0.89 13.05
CA THR A 209 -23.57 -1.07 11.60
C THR A 209 -24.90 -1.78 11.27
N SER A 210 -25.21 -2.85 12.02
CA SER A 210 -26.45 -3.61 11.85
C SER A 210 -27.70 -2.78 12.15
N ALA A 211 -27.64 -1.85 13.11
CA ALA A 211 -28.76 -0.95 13.42
C ALA A 211 -29.11 -0.08 12.21
N VAL A 212 -28.12 0.47 11.51
CA VAL A 212 -28.33 1.24 10.26
C VAL A 212 -28.89 0.36 9.15
N MET A 213 -28.36 -0.85 8.97
CA MET A 213 -28.85 -1.78 7.94
C MET A 213 -30.31 -2.20 8.16
N ARG A 214 -30.82 -2.14 9.39
CA ARG A 214 -32.23 -2.43 9.71
C ARG A 214 -33.17 -1.28 9.35
N LEU A 215 -32.66 -0.07 9.11
CA LEU A 215 -33.45 1.10 8.69
C LEU A 215 -33.83 1.04 7.20
N LYS A 216 -34.43 -0.07 6.76
CA LYS A 216 -34.77 -0.31 5.34
C LYS A 216 -35.70 0.74 4.72
N ALA A 217 -36.45 1.46 5.55
CA ALA A 217 -37.28 2.57 5.09
C ALA A 217 -36.45 3.80 4.67
N GLU A 218 -35.28 3.98 5.29
CA GLU A 218 -34.40 5.14 5.07
C GLU A 218 -33.15 4.80 4.27
N VAL A 219 -32.70 3.55 4.28
CA VAL A 219 -31.52 3.07 3.54
C VAL A 219 -31.97 2.05 2.50
N ARG A 220 -32.04 2.48 1.25
CA ARG A 220 -32.51 1.64 0.13
C ARG A 220 -31.37 0.88 -0.54
N ARG A 221 -30.20 1.50 -0.64
CA ARG A 221 -28.99 0.91 -1.21
C ARG A 221 -27.78 1.33 -0.40
N ILE A 222 -26.85 0.39 -0.20
CA ILE A 222 -25.58 0.62 0.47
C ILE A 222 -24.46 0.25 -0.51
N ASP A 223 -23.68 1.23 -0.92
CA ASP A 223 -22.49 1.06 -1.75
C ASP A 223 -21.21 1.01 -0.88
N ARG A 224 -21.20 1.74 0.25
CA ARG A 224 -20.14 1.74 1.27
C ARG A 224 -20.74 2.02 2.64
N ILE A 225 -20.23 1.37 3.69
CA ILE A 225 -20.60 1.63 5.08
C ILE A 225 -19.36 1.56 5.98
N GLU A 226 -19.18 2.55 6.84
CA GLU A 226 -18.10 2.59 7.82
C GLU A 226 -18.60 3.19 9.14
N ALA A 227 -18.04 2.72 10.26
CA ALA A 227 -18.42 3.16 11.59
C ALA A 227 -17.18 3.56 12.38
N LYS A 228 -17.23 4.72 13.04
CA LYS A 228 -16.17 5.23 13.93
C LYS A 228 -16.73 5.50 15.32
N LEU A 229 -15.96 5.17 16.35
CA LEU A 229 -16.35 5.43 17.75
C LEU A 229 -15.67 6.71 18.24
N MET A 230 -16.44 7.61 18.84
CA MET A 230 -15.91 8.84 19.44
C MET A 230 -16.84 9.36 20.54
N THR A 231 -16.49 10.48 21.16
CA THR A 231 -17.40 11.20 22.06
C THR A 231 -18.26 12.21 21.29
N TRP A 232 -19.41 12.56 21.86
CA TRP A 232 -20.24 13.64 21.32
C TRP A 232 -19.48 14.96 21.14
N ARG A 233 -18.61 15.32 22.08
CA ARG A 233 -17.76 16.51 22.01
C ARG A 233 -16.85 16.49 20.79
N GLU A 234 -16.24 15.34 20.48
CA GLU A 234 -15.40 15.19 19.29
C GLU A 234 -16.21 15.29 18.01
N TYR A 235 -17.39 14.66 17.98
CA TYR A 235 -18.29 14.74 16.83
C TYR A 235 -18.79 16.17 16.59
N LEU A 236 -19.14 16.92 17.63
CA LEU A 236 -19.57 18.32 17.50
C LEU A 236 -18.42 19.25 17.08
N ALA A 237 -17.18 18.92 17.45
CA ALA A 237 -16.01 19.72 17.10
C ALA A 237 -15.48 19.46 15.68
N SER A 238 -15.62 18.24 15.17
CA SER A 238 -15.01 17.79 13.90
C SER A 238 -16.01 17.28 12.86
N GLY A 239 -17.28 17.14 13.23
CA GLY A 239 -18.34 16.68 12.34
C GLY A 239 -18.79 17.74 11.34
N ASP A 240 -19.81 17.39 10.58
CA ASP A 240 -20.48 18.32 9.66
C ASP A 240 -21.10 19.51 10.41
N SER A 241 -21.28 20.64 9.73
CA SER A 241 -21.94 21.82 10.30
C SER A 241 -23.37 21.57 10.77
N GLY A 242 -24.00 20.49 10.30
CA GLY A 242 -25.31 20.00 10.76
C GLY A 242 -25.26 18.98 11.89
N ALA A 243 -24.09 18.69 12.48
CA ALA A 243 -23.97 17.76 13.60
C ALA A 243 -24.77 18.26 14.80
N GLN A 244 -25.70 17.43 15.27
CA GLN A 244 -26.54 17.73 16.41
C GLN A 244 -26.53 16.56 17.39
N LYS A 245 -26.59 16.92 18.67
CA LYS A 245 -26.66 15.99 19.79
C LYS A 245 -28.03 16.12 20.46
N PRO A 246 -28.65 15.03 20.95
CA PRO A 246 -29.80 15.12 21.83
C PRO A 246 -29.52 16.02 23.04
N ALA A 247 -30.47 16.89 23.40
CA ALA A 247 -30.29 17.85 24.50
C ALA A 247 -29.94 17.20 25.85
N ALA A 248 -30.35 15.94 26.06
CA ALA A 248 -30.11 15.18 27.27
C ALA A 248 -28.79 14.37 27.27
N ALA A 249 -28.11 14.23 26.13
CA ALA A 249 -26.86 13.46 26.08
C ALA A 249 -25.70 14.24 26.74
N ASP A 250 -24.74 13.53 27.33
CA ASP A 250 -23.49 14.11 27.85
C ASP A 250 -22.51 14.37 26.67
N ASP A 251 -21.71 15.42 26.74
CA ASP A 251 -20.65 15.71 25.75
C ASP A 251 -19.56 14.62 25.74
N SER A 252 -19.34 13.97 26.88
CA SER A 252 -18.39 12.88 27.04
C SER A 252 -18.96 11.51 26.69
N ALA A 253 -20.27 11.39 26.44
CA ALA A 253 -20.89 10.12 26.13
C ALA A 253 -20.40 9.56 24.78
N PRO A 254 -20.14 8.24 24.71
CA PRO A 254 -19.66 7.60 23.50
C PRO A 254 -20.76 7.48 22.46
N VAL A 255 -20.40 7.69 21.20
CA VAL A 255 -21.30 7.64 20.06
C VAL A 255 -20.60 6.96 18.89
N TRP A 256 -21.34 6.08 18.23
CA TRP A 256 -20.97 5.51 16.94
C TRP A 256 -21.44 6.44 15.83
N ILE A 257 -20.52 6.90 15.00
CA ILE A 257 -20.81 7.63 13.77
C ILE A 257 -20.72 6.65 12.62
N VAL A 258 -21.85 6.37 11.96
CA VAL A 258 -21.94 5.41 10.87
C VAL A 258 -22.23 6.16 9.58
N ALA A 259 -21.25 6.21 8.68
CA ALA A 259 -21.39 6.79 7.35
C ALA A 259 -21.82 5.71 6.35
N VAL A 260 -22.78 6.07 5.50
CA VAL A 260 -23.30 5.23 4.42
C VAL A 260 -23.27 6.03 3.13
N ALA A 261 -22.68 5.46 2.07
CA ALA A 261 -22.92 5.90 0.70
C ALA A 261 -23.90 4.95 0.02
N GLY A 262 -24.76 5.50 -0.82
CA GLY A 262 -25.74 4.75 -1.59
C GLY A 262 -27.02 5.54 -1.84
N GLU A 263 -28.17 4.90 -1.61
CA GLU A 263 -29.48 5.51 -1.81
C GLU A 263 -30.16 5.69 -0.45
N ILE A 264 -30.12 6.91 0.08
CA ILE A 264 -30.69 7.26 1.40
C ILE A 264 -31.96 8.10 1.20
N VAL A 265 -33.06 7.69 1.81
CA VAL A 265 -34.37 8.36 1.74
C VAL A 265 -34.85 8.66 3.16
N PRO A 266 -34.28 9.68 3.81
CA PRO A 266 -34.61 9.99 5.19
C PRO A 266 -36.06 10.45 5.32
N ALA A 267 -36.71 10.18 6.45
CA ALA A 267 -38.09 10.61 6.70
C ALA A 267 -38.27 12.14 6.56
N PHE A 268 -37.28 12.93 6.98
CA PHE A 268 -37.30 14.40 6.84
C PHE A 268 -37.22 14.87 5.38
N GLY A 269 -36.67 14.04 4.48
CA GLY A 269 -36.50 14.35 3.06
C GLY A 269 -37.79 14.33 2.26
N ARG A 270 -38.93 13.92 2.86
CA ARG A 270 -40.24 13.84 2.19
C ARG A 270 -40.21 13.10 0.84
N GLY A 271 -39.42 12.03 0.76
CA GLY A 271 -39.24 11.21 -0.44
C GLY A 271 -38.07 11.60 -1.33
N LEU A 272 -37.30 12.63 -0.98
CA LEU A 272 -36.03 12.94 -1.64
C LEU A 272 -34.98 11.85 -1.35
N THR A 273 -34.16 11.59 -2.36
CA THR A 273 -33.04 10.65 -2.31
C THR A 273 -31.72 11.40 -2.16
N PHE A 274 -30.84 10.86 -1.32
CA PHE A 274 -29.52 11.38 -1.03
C PHE A 274 -28.43 10.33 -1.32
N ASN A 275 -27.28 10.78 -1.81
CA ASN A 275 -26.13 9.95 -2.19
C ASN A 275 -25.40 9.37 -0.98
N TRP A 276 -25.49 10.04 0.18
CA TRP A 276 -24.90 9.56 1.41
C TRP A 276 -25.69 10.02 2.64
N GLY A 277 -25.50 9.31 3.74
CA GLY A 277 -26.05 9.62 5.05
C GLY A 277 -25.08 9.29 6.18
N VAL A 278 -25.11 10.06 7.26
CA VAL A 278 -24.37 9.80 8.50
C VAL A 278 -25.38 9.64 9.64
N PHE A 279 -25.36 8.45 10.24
CA PHE A 279 -26.19 8.07 11.37
C PHE A 279 -25.36 8.20 12.65
N THR A 280 -25.94 8.78 13.68
CA THR A 280 -25.37 8.76 15.04
C THR A 280 -26.13 7.74 15.85
N ILE A 281 -25.39 6.84 16.49
CA ILE A 281 -25.92 5.77 17.33
C ILE A 281 -25.30 5.91 18.71
N ASP A 282 -26.13 5.98 19.74
CA ASP A 282 -25.67 6.02 21.11
C ASP A 282 -24.90 4.72 21.45
N GLY A 283 -23.67 4.86 21.95
CA GLY A 283 -22.81 3.71 22.28
C GLY A 283 -23.26 2.91 23.50
N THR A 284 -24.24 3.41 24.27
CA THR A 284 -24.75 2.79 25.50
C THR A 284 -25.99 1.94 25.26
N ASP A 285 -26.97 2.42 24.48
CA ASP A 285 -28.25 1.74 24.26
C ASP A 285 -28.52 1.36 22.79
N GLY A 286 -27.71 1.85 21.86
CA GLY A 286 -27.85 1.59 20.43
C GLY A 286 -29.00 2.32 19.73
N GLY A 287 -29.59 3.32 20.39
CA GLY A 287 -30.56 4.21 19.79
C GLY A 287 -29.96 5.07 18.69
N VAL A 288 -30.62 5.14 17.53
CA VAL A 288 -30.27 6.09 16.47
C VAL A 288 -30.76 7.47 16.88
N THR A 289 -29.84 8.39 17.12
CA THR A 289 -30.15 9.71 17.70
C THR A 289 -30.31 10.80 16.66
N SER A 290 -29.60 10.71 15.53
CA SER A 290 -29.74 11.67 14.43
C SER A 290 -29.26 11.09 13.10
N LEU A 291 -29.72 11.71 12.02
CA LEU A 291 -29.34 11.41 10.64
C LEU A 291 -29.08 12.72 9.89
N THR A 292 -27.91 12.82 9.25
CA THR A 292 -27.59 13.86 8.27
C THR A 292 -27.48 13.21 6.89
N ALA A 293 -28.06 13.79 5.85
CA ALA A 293 -27.97 13.26 4.48
C ALA A 293 -27.78 14.39 3.46
N ARG A 294 -26.92 14.18 2.45
CA ARG A 294 -26.63 15.18 1.40
C ARG A 294 -26.32 14.54 0.04
N ASN A 295 -26.26 15.42 -0.97
CA ASN A 295 -25.99 15.10 -2.38
C ASN A 295 -24.73 15.81 -2.92
N ASP A 296 -23.92 16.40 -2.06
CA ASP A 296 -22.72 17.19 -2.39
C ASP A 296 -21.50 16.32 -2.77
N GLY A 297 -21.65 15.00 -2.81
CA GLY A 297 -20.63 14.06 -3.24
C GLY A 297 -21.09 12.61 -3.13
N PRO A 298 -20.22 11.63 -3.44
CA PRO A 298 -20.50 10.20 -3.26
C PRO A 298 -20.23 9.70 -1.82
N TRP A 299 -19.56 10.50 -0.98
CA TRP A 299 -19.16 10.13 0.39
C TRP A 299 -19.01 11.39 1.25
N PRO A 300 -19.32 11.36 2.56
CA PRO A 300 -19.06 12.46 3.47
C PRO A 300 -17.56 12.66 3.70
N ALA A 301 -16.93 13.61 2.98
CA ALA A 301 -15.48 13.83 3.06
C ALA A 301 -14.96 14.13 4.48
N PHE A 302 -15.76 14.78 5.33
CA PHE A 302 -15.40 15.04 6.72
C PHE A 302 -15.27 13.76 7.56
N PHE A 303 -15.96 12.68 7.19
CA PHE A 303 -15.96 11.43 7.93
C PHE A 303 -14.57 10.81 8.01
N ASP A 304 -13.80 10.88 6.93
CA ASP A 304 -12.45 10.30 6.86
C ASP A 304 -11.52 10.95 7.89
N ALA A 305 -11.75 12.22 8.24
CA ALA A 305 -10.97 12.98 9.22
C ALA A 305 -11.42 12.77 10.68
N LEU A 306 -12.57 12.11 10.92
CA LEU A 306 -13.07 11.91 12.28
C LEU A 306 -12.15 10.99 13.11
N PRO A 307 -12.02 11.25 14.43
CA PRO A 307 -11.38 10.33 15.37
C PRO A 307 -12.02 8.93 15.34
N ASP A 308 -11.26 7.90 15.70
CA ASP A 308 -11.81 6.55 15.86
C ASP A 308 -11.16 5.89 17.08
N HIS A 309 -11.90 5.89 18.18
CA HIS A 309 -11.48 5.34 19.45
C HIS A 309 -11.61 3.81 19.45
N PRO A 310 -10.66 3.09 20.05
CA PRO A 310 -10.84 1.66 20.26
C PRO A 310 -12.00 1.41 21.23
N ALA A 311 -12.84 0.42 20.91
CA ALA A 311 -13.80 -0.17 21.84
C ALA A 311 -13.12 -1.24 22.72
N PRO A 312 -13.66 -1.58 23.90
CA PRO A 312 -13.13 -2.64 24.75
C PRO A 312 -13.25 -3.99 24.02
N SER A 313 -12.20 -4.79 24.06
CA SER A 313 -12.25 -6.20 23.61
C SER A 313 -13.11 -6.99 24.60
N HIS A 314 -14.14 -7.68 24.11
CA HIS A 314 -14.84 -8.71 24.88
C HIS A 314 -14.11 -10.06 24.80
#